data_AF-A0A5N3P9R1-F1
#
_entry.id   AF-A0A5N3P9R1-F1
#
_cell.length_a   1.000
_cell.length_b   1.000
_cell.length_c   1.000
_cell.angle_alpha   90.00
_cell.angle_beta   90.00
_cell.angle_gamma   90.00
#
_symmetry.space_group_name_H-M   'P 1'
#
loop_
_entity.id
_entity.type
_entity.pdbx_description
1 polymer ?
#
loop_
_entity_poly.entity_id
_entity_poly.type
_entity_poly.pdbx_seq_one_letter_code
_entity_poly.pdbx_strand_id
1 'polypeptide(L)'
;MPLMTEALDEAIEAIEVILGQLERTPDSETGLGNLRAQILSILWLVERDPGIEAAADDLFNASAAVVRVVDDGDSGVRHKRIMNEANMRFRERLRSAIPSQQALKLGLTR
;
A
#
# COMPACT_ATOMS: atom_id res chain seq x y z
N MET A 1 2.37 4.23 -24.66
CA MET A 1 2.18 5.11 -23.50
C MET A 1 1.62 4.21 -22.40
N PRO A 2 2.28 4.05 -21.26
CA PRO A 2 1.79 3.18 -20.18
C PRO A 2 0.49 3.75 -19.60
N LEU A 3 -0.45 2.88 -19.25
CA LEU A 3 -1.70 3.27 -18.63
C LEU A 3 -1.48 3.50 -17.13
N MET A 4 -2.21 4.44 -16.52
CA MET A 4 -2.19 4.62 -15.07
C MET A 4 -2.58 3.34 -14.34
N THR A 5 -3.52 2.59 -14.92
CA THR A 5 -3.97 1.29 -14.40
C THR A 5 -2.80 0.30 -14.30
N GLU A 6 -1.91 0.23 -15.30
CA GLU A 6 -0.74 -0.65 -15.27
C GLU A 6 0.25 -0.24 -14.17
N ALA A 7 0.51 1.07 -14.02
CA ALA A 7 1.40 1.58 -12.97
C ALA A 7 0.83 1.37 -11.56
N LEU A 8 -0.49 1.47 -11.40
CA LEU A 8 -1.17 1.15 -10.16
C LEU A 8 -1.14 -0.34 -9.86
N ASP A 9 -1.38 -1.20 -10.85
CA ASP A 9 -1.34 -2.64 -10.68
C ASP A 9 0.07 -3.10 -10.27
N GLU A 10 1.12 -2.58 -10.90
CA GLU A 10 2.52 -2.85 -10.50
C GLU A 10 2.81 -2.41 -9.05
N ALA A 11 2.36 -1.22 -8.66
CA ALA A 11 2.53 -0.73 -7.30
C ALA A 11 1.73 -1.56 -6.27
N ILE A 12 0.53 -2.02 -6.63
CA ILE A 12 -0.30 -2.89 -5.80
C ILE A 12 0.35 -4.26 -5.64
N GLU A 13 0.87 -4.86 -6.72
CA GLU A 13 1.61 -6.13 -6.68
C GLU A 13 2.85 -6.01 -5.80
N ALA A 14 3.60 -4.89 -5.92
CA ALA A 14 4.75 -4.62 -5.07
C ALA A 14 4.35 -4.53 -3.59
N ILE A 15 3.23 -3.85 -3.26
CA ILE A 15 2.68 -3.82 -1.91
C ILE A 15 2.37 -5.24 -1.42
N GLU A 16 1.68 -6.07 -2.20
CA GLU A 16 1.34 -7.44 -1.78
C GLU A 16 2.57 -8.29 -1.47
N VAL A 17 3.63 -8.17 -2.29
CA VAL A 17 4.92 -8.82 -2.04
C VAL A 17 5.52 -8.35 -0.72
N ILE A 18 5.55 -7.03 -0.48
CA ILE A 18 6.09 -6.45 0.77
C ILE A 18 5.28 -6.93 1.97
N LEU A 19 3.95 -6.90 1.91
CA LEU A 19 3.10 -7.39 3.00
C LEU A 19 3.38 -8.86 3.33
N GLY A 20 3.56 -9.71 2.31
CA GLY A 20 3.93 -11.12 2.51
C GLY A 20 5.34 -11.32 3.07
N GLN A 21 6.26 -10.37 2.90
CA GLN A 21 7.60 -10.39 3.48
C GLN A 21 7.60 -9.94 4.95
N LEU A 22 6.80 -8.92 5.29
CA LEU A 22 6.63 -8.44 6.67
C LEU A 22 6.16 -9.56 7.61
N GLU A 23 5.45 -10.56 7.10
CA GLU A 23 5.01 -11.72 7.88
C GLU A 23 6.11 -12.75 8.20
N ARG A 24 7.26 -12.71 7.50
CA ARG A 24 8.30 -13.76 7.50
C ARG A 24 9.61 -13.37 8.20
N THR A 25 9.77 -12.09 8.59
CA THR A 25 10.69 -11.59 9.62
C THR A 25 12.18 -11.30 9.30
N PRO A 26 12.82 -11.51 8.12
CA PRO A 26 14.11 -10.85 7.90
C PRO A 26 13.86 -9.44 7.35
N ASP A 27 14.22 -8.43 8.14
CA ASP A 27 14.27 -6.99 7.80
C ASP A 27 12.93 -6.24 7.75
N SER A 28 12.21 -6.27 8.89
CA SER A 28 10.90 -5.61 9.06
C SER A 28 10.95 -4.08 8.91
N GLU A 29 12.05 -3.43 9.30
CA GLU A 29 12.23 -1.98 9.18
C GLU A 29 12.37 -1.54 7.71
N THR A 30 13.23 -2.20 6.94
CA THR A 30 13.32 -1.98 5.48
C THR A 30 12.00 -2.29 4.80
N GLY A 31 11.30 -3.35 5.23
CA GLY A 31 9.97 -3.68 4.72
C GLY A 31 8.95 -2.56 4.90
N LEU A 32 8.87 -1.94 6.09
CA LEU A 32 7.98 -0.80 6.34
C LEU A 32 8.40 0.44 5.56
N GLY A 33 9.69 0.69 5.42
CA GLY A 33 10.21 1.77 4.58
C GLY A 33 9.79 1.61 3.12
N ASN A 34 9.93 0.40 2.57
CA ASN A 34 9.52 0.07 1.21
C ASN A 34 8.00 0.19 1.02
N LEU A 35 7.20 -0.29 2.00
CA LEU A 35 5.75 -0.12 1.97
C LEU A 35 5.36 1.36 1.90
N ARG A 36 5.99 2.20 2.74
CA ARG A 36 5.74 3.65 2.74
C ARG A 36 6.08 4.28 1.39
N ALA A 37 7.19 3.88 0.77
CA ALA A 37 7.57 4.39 -0.54
C ALA A 37 6.54 4.03 -1.61
N GLN A 38 6.03 2.79 -1.61
CA GLN A 38 5.00 2.36 -2.57
C GLN A 38 3.67 3.08 -2.37
N ILE A 39 3.24 3.25 -1.11
CA ILE A 39 2.04 4.04 -0.79
C ILE A 39 2.18 5.48 -1.31
N LEU A 40 3.33 6.13 -1.08
CA LEU A 40 3.56 7.48 -1.56
C LEU A 40 3.60 7.57 -3.09
N SER A 41 4.15 6.54 -3.76
CA SER A 41 4.12 6.43 -5.22
C SER A 41 2.68 6.42 -5.74
N ILE A 42 1.82 5.57 -5.16
CA ILE A 42 0.40 5.51 -5.51
C ILE A 42 -0.30 6.85 -5.26
N LEU A 43 -0.09 7.46 -4.08
CA LEU A 43 -0.69 8.75 -3.73
C LEU A 43 -0.25 9.89 -4.65
N TRP A 44 0.94 9.79 -5.25
CA TRP A 44 1.43 10.76 -6.24
C TRP A 44 0.77 10.57 -7.61
N LEU A 45 0.38 9.34 -7.96
CA LEU A 45 -0.27 8.99 -9.23
C LEU A 45 -1.76 9.36 -9.28
N VAL A 46 -2.43 9.41 -8.12
CA VAL A 46 -3.87 9.68 -8.02
C VAL A 46 -4.16 11.13 -7.64
N GLU A 47 -5.29 11.67 -8.08
CA GLU A 47 -5.82 12.93 -7.56
C GLU A 47 -6.04 12.81 -6.04
N ARG A 48 -5.87 13.92 -5.31
CA ARG A 48 -6.04 13.92 -3.85
C ARG A 48 -7.46 13.51 -3.49
N ASP A 49 -7.56 12.39 -2.80
CA ASP A 49 -8.81 11.82 -2.31
C ASP A 49 -8.64 11.48 -0.82
N PRO A 50 -9.39 12.14 0.09
CA PRO A 50 -9.27 11.89 1.53
C PRO A 50 -9.59 10.45 1.94
N GLY A 51 -10.45 9.76 1.17
CA GLY A 51 -10.79 8.37 1.40
C GLY A 51 -9.64 7.43 1.06
N ILE A 52 -8.90 7.70 -0.02
CA ILE A 52 -7.68 6.97 -0.40
C ILE A 52 -6.55 7.28 0.59
N GLU A 53 -6.34 8.55 0.94
CA GLU A 53 -5.33 8.96 1.93
C GLU A 53 -5.56 8.25 3.28
N ALA A 54 -6.80 8.23 3.79
CA ALA A 54 -7.14 7.53 5.03
C ALA A 54 -6.92 6.01 4.94
N ALA A 55 -7.27 5.39 3.81
CA ALA A 55 -7.06 3.94 3.63
C ALA A 55 -5.57 3.57 3.50
N ALA A 56 -4.75 4.46 2.93
CA ALA A 56 -3.30 4.32 2.88
C ALA A 56 -2.69 4.38 4.29
N ASP A 57 -3.11 5.35 5.11
CA ASP A 57 -2.68 5.48 6.50
C ASP A 57 -3.09 4.25 7.33
N ASP A 58 -4.33 3.77 7.17
CA ASP A 58 -4.82 2.56 7.81
C ASP A 58 -3.98 1.33 7.45
N LEU A 59 -3.63 1.17 6.17
CA LEU A 59 -2.78 0.09 5.70
C LEU A 59 -1.40 0.15 6.35
N PHE A 60 -0.73 1.30 6.29
CA PHE A 60 0.59 1.47 6.88
C PHE A 60 0.59 1.20 8.40
N ASN A 61 -0.40 1.73 9.12
CA ASN A 61 -0.53 1.54 10.55
C ASN A 61 -0.79 0.07 10.93
N ALA A 62 -1.62 -0.64 10.16
CA ALA A 62 -1.87 -2.06 10.36
C ALA A 62 -0.62 -2.91 10.10
N SER A 63 0.14 -2.62 9.04
CA SER A 63 1.41 -3.28 8.75
C SER A 63 2.46 -3.03 9.84
N ALA A 64 2.58 -1.79 10.32
CA ALA A 64 3.47 -1.46 11.44
C ALA A 64 3.07 -2.18 12.74
N ALA A 65 1.78 -2.41 12.96
CA ALA A 65 1.30 -3.19 14.09
C ALA A 65 1.67 -4.67 13.96
N VAL A 66 1.62 -5.26 12.75
CA VAL A 66 2.08 -6.64 12.49
C VAL A 66 3.55 -6.79 12.85
N VAL A 67 4.40 -5.88 12.39
CA VAL A 67 5.84 -5.90 12.70
C VAL A 67 6.07 -5.88 14.21
N ARG A 68 5.47 -4.92 14.92
CA ARG A 68 5.62 -4.80 16.37
C ARG A 68 5.25 -6.08 17.12
N VAL A 69 4.09 -6.68 16.81
CA VAL A 69 3.65 -7.88 17.55
C VAL A 69 4.47 -9.11 17.20
N VAL A 70 4.97 -9.21 15.97
CA VAL A 70 5.85 -10.32 15.55
C VAL A 70 7.22 -10.19 16.21
N ASP A 71 7.77 -8.98 16.30
CA ASP A 71 9.02 -8.70 17.01
C ASP A 71 8.91 -9.01 18.51
N ASP A 72 7.72 -8.82 19.10
CA ASP A 72 7.40 -9.20 20.48
C ASP A 72 7.17 -10.72 20.68
N GLY A 73 7.28 -11.53 19.61
CA GLY A 73 7.13 -12.99 19.65
C GLY A 73 5.68 -13.50 19.57
N ASP A 74 4.70 -12.64 19.28
CA ASP A 74 3.33 -13.05 18.96
C ASP A 74 3.26 -13.57 17.51
N SER A 75 2.48 -14.62 17.30
CA SER A 75 2.06 -15.12 15.98
C SER A 75 1.50 -14.03 15.04
N GLY A 76 0.94 -12.95 15.61
CA GLY A 76 0.43 -11.79 14.88
C GLY A 76 -0.87 -12.06 14.10
N VAL A 77 -1.53 -13.21 14.29
CA VAL A 77 -2.67 -13.66 13.46
C VAL A 77 -3.77 -12.61 13.34
N ARG A 78 -4.18 -12.00 14.47
CA ARG A 78 -5.21 -10.94 14.47
C ARG A 78 -4.76 -9.71 13.68
N HIS A 79 -3.51 -9.29 13.84
CA HIS A 79 -2.97 -8.10 13.18
C HIS A 79 -2.79 -8.34 11.68
N LYS A 80 -2.37 -9.54 11.28
CA LYS A 80 -2.30 -9.96 9.87
C LYS A 80 -3.66 -9.90 9.19
N ARG A 81 -4.73 -10.36 9.87
CA ARG A 81 -6.10 -10.21 9.34
C ARG A 81 -6.50 -8.75 9.14
N ILE A 82 -6.22 -7.89 10.12
CA ILE A 82 -6.53 -6.45 10.03
C ILE A 82 -5.75 -5.79 8.90
N MET A 83 -4.46 -6.12 8.75
CA MET A 83 -3.62 -5.64 7.65
C MET A 83 -4.18 -6.04 6.29
N ASN A 84 -4.60 -7.30 6.13
CA ASN A 84 -5.22 -7.77 4.89
C ASN A 84 -6.54 -7.05 4.59
N GLU A 85 -7.37 -6.80 5.61
CA GLU A 85 -8.60 -6.00 5.46
C GLU A 85 -8.31 -4.55 5.06
N ALA A 86 -7.28 -3.92 5.63
CA ALA A 86 -6.85 -2.58 5.25
C ALA A 86 -6.35 -2.55 3.79
N ASN A 87 -5.57 -3.54 3.37
CA ASN A 87 -5.10 -3.66 1.99
C ASN A 87 -6.27 -3.81 1.00
N MET A 88 -7.26 -4.66 1.31
CA MET A 88 -8.46 -4.80 0.49
C MET A 88 -9.23 -3.47 0.37
N ARG A 89 -9.43 -2.75 1.48
CA ARG A 89 -10.13 -1.45 1.48
C ARG A 89 -9.38 -0.37 0.70
N PHE A 90 -8.05 -0.38 0.75
CA PHE A 90 -7.20 0.51 -0.03
C PHE A 90 -7.35 0.24 -1.52
N ARG A 91 -7.18 -1.02 -1.95
CA ARG A 91 -7.35 -1.44 -3.35
C ARG A 91 -8.74 -1.12 -3.91
N GLU A 92 -9.79 -1.35 -3.12
CA GLU A 92 -11.15 -1.06 -3.56
C GLU A 92 -11.36 0.42 -3.87
N ARG A 93 -10.80 1.31 -3.05
CA ARG A 93 -10.85 2.77 -3.30
C ARG A 93 -10.03 3.18 -4.52
N LEU A 94 -8.91 2.50 -4.80
CA LEU A 94 -8.09 2.78 -5.98
C LEU A 94 -8.82 2.47 -7.30
N ARG A 95 -9.79 1.54 -7.33
CA ARG A 95 -10.59 1.26 -8.54
C ARG A 95 -11.31 2.51 -9.08
N SER A 96 -11.74 3.39 -8.18
CA SER A 96 -12.41 4.64 -8.55
C SER A 96 -11.46 5.82 -8.74
N ALA A 97 -10.16 5.66 -8.47
CA ALA A 97 -9.19 6.75 -8.51
C ALA A 97 -9.08 7.40 -9.89
N ILE A 98 -8.78 8.69 -9.88
CA ILE A 98 -8.58 9.52 -11.07
C ILE A 98 -7.09 9.88 -11.13
N PRO A 99 -6.47 9.91 -12.32
CA PRO A 99 -5.08 10.34 -12.46
C PRO A 99 -4.84 11.74 -11.90
N SER A 100 -3.73 11.93 -11.19
CA SER A 100 -3.27 13.26 -10.79
C SER A 100 -2.83 14.09 -12.00
N GLN A 101 -2.74 15.41 -11.83
CA GLN A 101 -2.17 16.28 -12.87
C GLN A 101 -0.72 15.90 -13.22
N GLN A 102 0.03 15.37 -12.26
CA GLN A 102 1.38 14.88 -12.46
C GLN A 102 1.40 13.59 -13.28
N ALA A 103 0.48 12.65 -12.98
CA ALA A 103 0.32 11.43 -13.77
C ALA A 103 -0.05 11.76 -15.24
N LEU A 104 -0.97 12.70 -15.45
CA LEU A 104 -1.34 13.17 -16.79
C LEU A 104 -0.14 13.80 -17.53
N LYS A 105 0.73 14.55 -16.84
CA LYS A 105 1.95 15.12 -17.42
C LYS A 105 2.98 14.07 -17.82
N LEU A 106 3.02 12.94 -17.13
CA LEU A 106 3.79 11.76 -17.52
C LEU A 106 3.15 10.97 -18.66
N GLY A 107 1.97 11.40 -19.13
CA GLY A 107 1.23 10.70 -20.17
C GLY A 107 0.45 9.49 -19.68
N LEU A 108 0.30 9.32 -18.37
CA LEU A 108 -0.54 8.27 -17.79
C LEU A 108 -2.00 8.70 -17.91
N THR A 109 -2.79 7.89 -18.59
CA THR A 109 -4.25 8.07 -18.69
C THR A 109 -4.95 6.95 -17.94
N ARG A 110 -6.21 7.19 -17.57
CA ARG A 110 -7.07 6.16 -16.98
C ARG A 110 -7.34 5.03 -17.98
#